data_AF-A0A951I2L9-F1
#
_entry.id   AF-A0A951I2L9-F1
#
_cell.length_a   1.000
_cell.length_b   1.000
_cell.length_c   1.000
_cell.angle_alpha   90.00
_cell.angle_beta   90.00
_cell.angle_gamma   90.00
#
_symmetry.space_group_name_H-M   'P 1'
#
loop_
_entity.id
_entity.type
_entity.pdbx_description
1 polymer ?
#
loop_
_entity_poly.entity_id
_entity_poly.type
_entity_poly.pdbx_seq_one_letter_code
_entity_poly.pdbx_strand_id
1 'polypeptide(L)'
;NVVSPTADPNEQSVFDAAMEKLTVRLEGLYLARTDDYAAGDPLIARAALNRLELLNCTLDPGGFRKLDAVGTRAPVLPALKLFEPYGFKQAVEEKEFKQTPELVINRTITGPVLLDAGYSLCLTDSIVDAGQGVGNAVDAFAVSSATNPASDWGPPTIVQGATILGRVRVETIDGAGGIFVHALEARNNQVGCLKFSYFSGEALDRLPQNYACVKGLTAVPGEAARLVFTSEVCGHYAYCQLALACDARIRERGPHNDEMGAYGFLRDAHKWLNLQIRYREFMPVGIRPLMIPVT
;
A
#
# COMPACT_ATOMS: atom_id res chain seq x y z
N ASN A 1 -6.40 30.00 -4.06
CA ASN A 1 -7.08 31.04 -3.25
C ASN A 1 -8.44 30.51 -2.86
N VAL A 2 -8.52 29.87 -1.70
CA VAL A 2 -9.82 29.52 -1.09
C VAL A 2 -10.47 30.85 -0.75
N VAL A 3 -11.63 31.14 -1.35
CA VAL A 3 -12.40 32.34 -1.04
C VAL A 3 -12.83 32.23 0.42
N SER A 4 -12.62 33.29 1.19
CA SER A 4 -13.01 33.38 2.60
C SER A 4 -14.45 32.92 2.80
N PRO A 5 -14.81 32.32 3.95
CA PRO A 5 -16.17 31.91 4.22
C PRO A 5 -17.15 33.06 4.00
N THR A 6 -18.12 32.82 3.12
CA THR A 6 -19.18 33.77 2.81
C THR A 6 -20.22 33.74 3.92
N ALA A 7 -20.58 34.91 4.45
CA ALA A 7 -21.59 35.03 5.50
C ALA A 7 -23.03 34.73 5.00
N ASP A 8 -23.21 34.53 3.69
CA ASP A 8 -24.48 34.13 3.08
C ASP A 8 -24.63 32.58 3.11
N PRO A 9 -25.64 32.04 3.81
CA PRO A 9 -25.90 30.60 3.86
C PRO A 9 -26.14 29.96 2.49
N ASN A 10 -26.70 30.69 1.52
CA ASN A 10 -26.95 30.16 0.18
C ASN A 10 -25.63 30.01 -0.58
N GLU A 11 -24.74 30.99 -0.50
CA GLU A 11 -23.41 30.92 -1.12
C GLU A 11 -22.59 29.79 -0.49
N GLN A 12 -22.62 29.66 0.84
CA GLN A 12 -21.95 28.56 1.53
C GLN A 12 -22.49 27.19 1.10
N SER A 13 -23.80 27.05 0.90
CA SER A 13 -24.38 25.78 0.42
C SER A 13 -23.92 25.40 -1.00
N VAL A 14 -23.72 26.39 -1.87
CA VAL A 14 -23.20 26.18 -3.22
C VAL A 14 -21.71 25.80 -3.18
N PHE A 15 -20.93 26.44 -2.30
CA PHE A 15 -19.53 26.08 -2.09
C PHE A 15 -19.36 24.67 -1.53
N ASP A 16 -20.14 24.31 -0.51
CA ASP A 16 -20.13 22.98 0.09
C ASP A 16 -20.42 21.91 -0.98
N ALA A 17 -21.46 22.12 -1.81
CA ALA A 17 -21.82 21.21 -2.90
C ALA A 17 -20.74 21.09 -4.01
N ALA A 18 -19.96 22.15 -4.24
CA ALA A 18 -18.83 22.11 -5.15
C ALA A 18 -17.64 21.35 -4.54
N MET A 19 -17.36 21.59 -3.26
CA MET A 19 -16.28 20.94 -2.53
C MET A 19 -16.52 19.43 -2.38
N GLU A 20 -17.75 18.99 -2.16
CA GLU A 20 -18.14 17.56 -2.17
C GLU A 20 -17.80 16.83 -3.48
N LYS A 21 -17.65 17.56 -4.59
CA LYS A 21 -17.31 16.99 -5.90
C LYS A 21 -15.85 17.23 -6.28
N LEU A 22 -15.09 17.98 -5.48
CA LEU A 22 -13.73 18.36 -5.80
C LEU A 22 -12.81 17.14 -5.76
N THR A 23 -12.54 16.61 -6.94
CA THR A 23 -11.70 15.43 -7.15
C THR A 23 -10.50 15.81 -7.99
N VAL A 24 -9.30 15.42 -7.54
CA VAL A 24 -8.06 15.52 -8.32
C VAL A 24 -7.62 14.12 -8.68
N ARG A 25 -7.47 13.85 -9.97
CA ARG A 25 -6.95 12.59 -10.48
C ARG A 25 -5.59 12.80 -11.13
N LEU A 26 -4.61 12.04 -10.66
CA LEU A 26 -3.31 11.88 -11.29
C LEU A 26 -3.24 10.48 -11.88
N GLU A 27 -2.95 10.39 -13.18
CA GLU A 27 -2.95 9.11 -13.90
C GLU A 27 -1.70 8.95 -14.76
N GLY A 28 -1.03 7.81 -14.65
CA GLY A 28 0.11 7.45 -15.49
C GLY A 28 1.37 8.30 -15.26
N LEU A 29 1.47 8.98 -14.10
CA LEU A 29 2.57 9.89 -13.81
C LEU A 29 3.71 9.20 -13.05
N TYR A 30 4.93 9.58 -13.38
CA TYR A 30 6.12 9.30 -12.57
C TYR A 30 6.54 10.58 -11.85
N LEU A 31 6.33 10.64 -10.55
CA LEU A 31 6.66 11.77 -9.69
C LEU A 31 7.95 11.46 -8.93
N ALA A 32 9.00 12.23 -9.20
CA ALA A 32 10.30 12.09 -8.55
C ALA A 32 10.80 13.44 -8.04
N ARG A 33 11.74 13.35 -7.09
CA ARG A 33 12.37 14.51 -6.48
C ARG A 33 13.51 15.01 -7.36
N THR A 34 13.69 16.32 -7.36
CA THR A 34 14.87 16.98 -7.93
C THR A 34 15.94 17.19 -6.85
N ASP A 35 17.14 17.63 -7.23
CA ASP A 35 18.25 17.85 -6.29
C ASP A 35 17.93 18.93 -5.23
N ASP A 36 17.05 19.88 -5.56
CA ASP A 36 16.64 20.98 -4.68
C ASP A 36 15.54 20.56 -3.67
N TYR A 37 15.09 19.31 -3.70
CA TYR A 37 14.06 18.82 -2.78
C TYR A 37 14.60 18.69 -1.36
N ALA A 38 13.94 19.30 -0.39
CA ALA A 38 14.39 19.23 0.99
C ALA A 38 14.34 17.78 1.51
N ALA A 39 15.36 17.40 2.27
CA ALA A 39 15.48 16.05 2.80
C ALA A 39 14.30 15.72 3.72
N GLY A 40 13.55 14.66 3.38
CA GLY A 40 12.39 14.20 4.14
C GLY A 40 11.06 14.84 3.75
N ASP A 41 11.03 15.80 2.82
CA ASP A 41 9.77 16.37 2.33
C ASP A 41 9.00 15.36 1.48
N PRO A 42 7.67 15.28 1.66
CA PRO A 42 6.81 14.42 0.87
C PRO A 42 6.59 14.97 -0.54
N LEU A 43 6.31 14.10 -1.52
CA LEU A 43 5.88 14.53 -2.85
C LEU A 43 4.52 15.25 -2.80
N ILE A 44 3.64 14.83 -1.89
CA ILE A 44 2.35 15.45 -1.63
C ILE A 44 2.27 15.81 -0.14
N ALA A 45 2.36 17.12 0.16
CA ALA A 45 2.35 17.66 1.52
C ALA A 45 0.97 18.16 1.98
N ARG A 46 0.00 18.26 1.06
CA ARG A 46 -1.33 18.82 1.35
C ARG A 46 -2.38 18.26 0.40
N ALA A 47 -3.51 17.82 0.96
CA ALA A 47 -4.74 17.57 0.21
C ALA A 47 -5.93 18.08 1.05
N ALA A 48 -6.51 19.20 0.60
CA ALA A 48 -7.74 19.80 1.17
C ALA A 48 -8.80 19.80 0.06
N LEU A 49 -9.36 18.62 -0.17
CA LEU A 49 -10.24 18.29 -1.29
C LEU A 49 -11.08 17.08 -0.90
N ASN A 50 -12.14 16.77 -1.64
CA ASN A 50 -12.98 15.61 -1.32
C ASN A 50 -12.28 14.29 -1.65
N ARG A 51 -11.63 14.19 -2.82
CA ARG A 51 -10.97 12.95 -3.24
C ARG A 51 -9.70 13.15 -4.08
N LEU A 52 -8.60 12.52 -3.69
CA LEU A 52 -7.35 12.44 -4.45
C LEU A 52 -7.21 11.02 -5.02
N GLU A 53 -7.12 10.89 -6.33
CA GLU A 53 -6.96 9.61 -7.01
C GLU A 53 -5.57 9.53 -7.66
N LEU A 54 -4.79 8.51 -7.28
CA LEU A 54 -3.49 8.18 -7.85
C LEU A 54 -3.64 6.85 -8.60
N LEU A 55 -3.70 6.91 -9.92
CA LEU A 55 -4.00 5.75 -10.78
C LEU A 55 -2.81 5.44 -11.68
N ASN A 56 -2.29 4.21 -11.64
CA ASN A 56 -1.17 3.80 -12.51
C ASN A 56 0.05 4.73 -12.38
N CYS A 57 0.29 5.29 -11.20
CA CYS A 57 1.35 6.25 -10.96
C CYS A 57 2.58 5.57 -10.33
N THR A 58 3.71 6.27 -10.36
CA THR A 58 4.86 5.97 -9.51
C THR A 58 5.24 7.23 -8.76
N LEU A 59 5.04 7.21 -7.45
CA LEU A 59 5.55 8.21 -6.53
C LEU A 59 6.88 7.67 -6.02
N ASP A 60 7.97 8.12 -6.64
CA ASP A 60 9.30 7.54 -6.45
C ASP A 60 9.63 7.39 -4.96
N PRO A 61 9.68 6.14 -4.45
CA PRO A 61 10.01 5.90 -3.05
C PRO A 61 11.50 6.14 -2.78
N GLY A 62 12.33 6.31 -3.80
CA GLY A 62 13.78 6.16 -3.66
C GLY A 62 14.11 4.69 -3.48
N GLY A 63 14.91 4.35 -2.46
CA GLY A 63 15.14 2.94 -2.13
C GLY A 63 15.84 2.09 -3.20
N PHE A 64 16.38 2.73 -4.25
CA PHE A 64 17.07 2.08 -5.34
C PHE A 64 18.45 1.58 -4.93
N ARG A 65 18.99 0.61 -5.68
CA ARG A 65 20.36 0.13 -5.48
C ARG A 65 21.36 1.18 -5.99
N LYS A 66 22.23 1.68 -5.12
CA LYS A 66 23.33 2.56 -5.53
C LYS A 66 24.37 1.78 -6.33
N LEU A 67 25.05 2.48 -7.25
CA LEU A 67 26.16 1.95 -8.03
C LEU A 67 27.50 2.09 -7.29
N ASP A 68 27.50 1.84 -5.98
CA ASP A 68 28.72 1.75 -5.19
C ASP A 68 29.24 0.30 -5.15
N ALA A 69 30.47 0.09 -4.66
CA ALA A 69 31.11 -1.22 -4.65
C ALA A 69 30.34 -2.28 -3.85
N VAL A 70 29.48 -1.85 -2.92
CA VAL A 70 28.68 -2.72 -2.04
C VAL A 70 27.25 -2.90 -2.57
N GLY A 71 26.78 -2.00 -3.43
CA GLY A 71 25.40 -1.96 -3.89
C GLY A 71 24.42 -1.57 -2.79
N THR A 72 24.75 -0.54 -1.99
CA THR A 72 23.91 -0.13 -0.86
C THR A 72 22.54 0.37 -1.32
N ARG A 73 21.50 0.09 -0.53
CA ARG A 73 20.16 0.61 -0.81
C ARG A 73 20.12 2.10 -0.43
N ALA A 74 19.63 2.94 -1.35
CA ALA A 74 19.34 4.33 -1.08
C ALA A 74 18.27 4.46 0.02
N PRO A 75 18.22 5.56 0.78
CA PRO A 75 17.13 5.79 1.72
C PRO A 75 15.80 5.83 0.97
N VAL A 76 14.76 5.35 1.64
CA VAL A 76 13.38 5.49 1.20
C VAL A 76 12.81 6.80 1.73
N LEU A 77 12.03 7.50 0.91
CA LEU A 77 11.52 8.85 1.19
C LEU A 77 9.98 8.85 1.19
N PRO A 78 9.33 9.55 2.15
CA PRO A 78 7.87 9.57 2.28
C PRO A 78 7.22 10.11 1.01
N ALA A 79 6.27 9.40 0.41
CA ALA A 79 5.58 9.92 -0.77
C ALA A 79 4.49 10.92 -0.37
N LEU A 80 3.74 10.61 0.68
CA LEU A 80 2.70 11.49 1.22
C LEU A 80 2.93 11.74 2.71
N LYS A 81 2.73 12.99 3.11
CA LYS A 81 2.64 13.38 4.52
C LYS A 81 1.55 14.42 4.67
N LEU A 82 0.34 13.96 4.97
CA LEU A 82 -0.87 14.80 5.03
C LEU A 82 -1.32 14.94 6.48
N PHE A 83 -1.19 16.15 6.98
CA PHE A 83 -1.51 16.50 8.36
C PHE A 83 -2.92 17.05 8.48
N GLU A 84 -3.57 16.81 9.61
CA GLU A 84 -4.61 17.72 10.11
C GLU A 84 -3.88 18.97 10.65
N PRO A 85 -4.23 20.20 10.20
CA PRO A 85 -5.53 20.64 9.69
C PRO A 85 -5.59 20.85 8.16
N TYR A 86 -5.21 19.86 7.35
CA TYR A 86 -5.31 19.90 5.88
C TYR A 86 -4.53 21.06 5.23
N GLY A 87 -3.52 21.58 5.92
CA GLY A 87 -2.70 22.72 5.51
C GLY A 87 -3.39 24.09 5.58
N PHE A 88 -4.52 24.23 6.29
CA PHE A 88 -5.12 25.52 6.60
C PHE A 88 -4.30 26.26 7.66
N LYS A 89 -4.15 27.59 7.50
CA LYS A 89 -3.40 28.43 8.46
C LYS A 89 -4.29 29.01 9.54
N GLN A 90 -5.57 29.18 9.25
CA GLN A 90 -6.55 29.77 10.15
C GLN A 90 -7.57 28.71 10.57
N ALA A 91 -7.84 28.61 11.88
CA ALA A 91 -8.81 27.66 12.42
C ALA A 91 -10.25 27.89 11.91
N VAL A 92 -10.56 29.09 11.39
CA VAL A 92 -11.87 29.37 10.78
C VAL A 92 -11.99 28.65 9.43
N GLU A 93 -10.95 28.69 8.59
CA GLU A 93 -10.95 27.98 7.29
C GLU A 93 -11.07 26.47 7.48
N GLU A 94 -10.39 25.93 8.48
CA GLU A 94 -10.47 24.51 8.82
C GLU A 94 -11.89 24.09 9.24
N LYS A 95 -12.57 24.90 10.07
CA LYS A 95 -13.94 24.60 10.51
C LYS A 95 -14.97 24.61 9.38
N GLU A 96 -14.71 25.38 8.34
CA GLU A 96 -15.57 25.45 7.15
C GLU A 96 -15.29 24.31 6.17
N PHE A 97 -14.13 23.64 6.28
CA PHE A 97 -13.82 22.44 5.52
C PHE A 97 -14.52 21.21 6.12
N LYS A 98 -15.71 20.92 5.60
CA LYS A 98 -16.59 19.84 6.12
C LYS A 98 -16.27 18.45 5.56
N GLN A 99 -15.45 18.36 4.53
CA GLN A 99 -15.17 17.09 3.85
C GLN A 99 -14.14 16.26 4.61
N THR A 100 -14.24 14.94 4.50
CA THR A 100 -13.21 13.99 4.93
C THR A 100 -12.46 13.52 3.68
N PRO A 101 -11.23 14.00 3.42
CA PRO A 101 -10.56 13.69 2.16
C PRO A 101 -10.30 12.20 2.00
N GLU A 102 -10.67 11.65 0.85
CA GLU A 102 -10.42 10.27 0.48
C GLU A 102 -9.21 10.18 -0.46
N LEU A 103 -8.23 9.35 -0.08
CA LEU A 103 -7.09 9.01 -0.91
C LEU A 103 -7.28 7.63 -1.53
N VAL A 104 -7.37 7.58 -2.85
CA VAL A 104 -7.47 6.34 -3.63
C VAL A 104 -6.16 6.11 -4.36
N ILE A 105 -5.44 5.05 -3.99
CA ILE A 105 -4.20 4.63 -4.62
C ILE A 105 -4.46 3.31 -5.35
N ASN A 106 -4.50 3.36 -6.68
CA ASN A 106 -4.76 2.20 -7.52
C ASN A 106 -3.59 1.93 -8.46
N ARG A 107 -3.12 0.69 -8.49
CA ARG A 107 -2.02 0.24 -9.37
C ARG A 107 -0.83 1.19 -9.35
N THR A 108 -0.48 1.67 -8.15
CA THR A 108 0.51 2.71 -7.97
C THR A 108 1.63 2.21 -7.07
N ILE A 109 2.86 2.57 -7.41
CA ILE A 109 4.03 2.39 -6.55
C ILE A 109 4.22 3.68 -5.77
N THR A 110 4.29 3.58 -4.44
CA THR A 110 4.48 4.74 -3.57
C THR A 110 5.49 4.45 -2.47
N GLY A 111 6.22 5.48 -2.05
CA GLY A 111 6.91 5.50 -0.77
C GLY A 111 5.93 5.52 0.42
N PRO A 112 6.43 5.76 1.65
CA PRO A 112 5.59 5.84 2.84
C PRO A 112 4.43 6.82 2.68
N VAL A 113 3.26 6.41 3.13
CA VAL A 113 2.00 7.16 3.09
C VAL A 113 1.62 7.51 4.53
N LEU A 114 2.02 8.70 4.96
CA LEU A 114 1.76 9.20 6.30
C LEU A 114 0.55 10.14 6.25
N LEU A 115 -0.51 9.79 6.96
CA LEU A 115 -1.82 10.44 6.91
C LEU A 115 -2.39 10.48 8.32
N ASP A 116 -2.92 11.61 8.76
CA ASP A 116 -3.65 11.66 10.02
C ASP A 116 -5.07 11.05 9.90
N ALA A 117 -5.72 10.82 11.05
CA ALA A 117 -6.96 10.06 11.14
C ALA A 117 -8.16 10.73 10.45
N GLY A 118 -8.12 12.04 10.22
CA GLY A 118 -9.12 12.78 9.44
C GLY A 118 -9.13 12.52 7.93
N TYR A 119 -8.23 11.67 7.42
CA TYR A 119 -8.25 11.16 6.06
C TYR A 119 -8.90 9.78 5.97
N SER A 120 -9.22 9.32 4.77
CA SER A 120 -9.50 7.91 4.49
C SER A 120 -8.58 7.40 3.38
N LEU A 121 -8.16 6.13 3.47
CA LEU A 121 -7.20 5.54 2.55
C LEU A 121 -7.78 4.28 1.89
N CYS A 122 -7.71 4.21 0.56
CA CYS A 122 -8.02 3.01 -0.21
C CYS A 122 -6.80 2.61 -1.05
N LEU A 123 -6.29 1.39 -0.81
CA LEU A 123 -5.17 0.81 -1.55
C LEU A 123 -5.68 -0.34 -2.41
N THR A 124 -5.48 -0.25 -3.72
CA THR A 124 -5.85 -1.30 -4.67
C THR A 124 -4.67 -1.64 -5.57
N ASP A 125 -4.28 -2.91 -5.66
CA ASP A 125 -3.23 -3.41 -6.56
C ASP A 125 -1.91 -2.59 -6.47
N SER A 126 -1.56 -2.11 -5.28
CA SER A 126 -0.54 -1.07 -5.08
C SER A 126 0.59 -1.50 -4.15
N ILE A 127 1.77 -0.88 -4.32
CA ILE A 127 2.95 -1.13 -3.49
C ILE A 127 3.21 0.10 -2.62
N VAL A 128 3.29 -0.09 -1.30
CA VAL A 128 3.73 0.95 -0.36
C VAL A 128 5.05 0.52 0.25
N ASP A 129 6.12 1.25 -0.04
CA ASP A 129 7.49 0.89 0.37
C ASP A 129 8.05 1.86 1.39
N ALA A 130 8.39 1.38 2.59
CA ALA A 130 9.15 2.11 3.61
C ALA A 130 10.60 1.64 3.77
N GLY A 131 11.10 0.87 2.79
CA GLY A 131 12.44 0.33 2.79
C GLY A 131 12.61 -0.92 3.67
N GLN A 132 11.50 -1.50 4.13
CA GLN A 132 11.52 -2.64 5.06
C GLN A 132 11.08 -3.92 4.36
N GLY A 133 12.10 -4.66 3.94
CA GLY A 133 11.99 -5.94 3.28
C GLY A 133 11.82 -7.12 4.22
N VAL A 134 11.68 -8.32 3.67
CA VAL A 134 11.54 -9.54 4.47
C VAL A 134 12.80 -9.76 5.31
N GLY A 135 12.63 -9.85 6.63
CA GLY A 135 13.73 -10.09 7.56
C GLY A 135 14.50 -8.84 8.00
N ASN A 136 14.10 -7.64 7.54
CA ASN A 136 14.59 -6.40 8.13
C ASN A 136 14.02 -6.23 9.55
N ALA A 137 14.80 -5.65 10.46
CA ALA A 137 14.38 -5.38 11.84
C ALA A 137 14.22 -3.88 12.13
N VAL A 138 14.32 -3.02 11.11
CA VAL A 138 14.28 -1.57 11.28
C VAL A 138 12.84 -1.11 11.39
N ASP A 139 12.59 -0.27 12.39
CA ASP A 139 11.29 0.33 12.62
C ASP A 139 11.02 1.46 11.63
N ALA A 140 10.34 1.15 10.52
CA ALA A 140 9.84 2.16 9.59
C ALA A 140 8.38 1.91 9.22
N PHE A 141 7.60 2.99 9.21
CA PHE A 141 6.18 2.96 8.92
C PHE A 141 5.94 3.19 7.44
N ALA A 142 5.26 2.23 6.80
CA ALA A 142 4.74 2.38 5.45
C ALA A 142 3.42 3.14 5.45
N VAL A 143 2.56 2.91 6.44
CA VAL A 143 1.32 3.66 6.64
C VAL A 143 1.17 3.97 8.14
N SER A 144 1.09 5.24 8.50
CA SER A 144 0.84 5.69 9.88
C SER A 144 0.37 7.15 9.91
N SER A 145 0.15 7.71 11.10
CA SER A 145 -0.11 9.14 11.31
C SER A 145 1.00 10.01 10.71
N ALA A 146 0.63 11.14 10.11
CA ALA A 146 1.56 12.15 9.65
C ALA A 146 2.17 12.95 10.81
N THR A 147 1.35 13.24 11.82
CA THR A 147 1.72 14.03 12.99
C THR A 147 2.70 13.28 13.90
N ASN A 148 2.31 12.12 14.44
CA ASN A 148 3.21 11.27 15.23
C ASN A 148 3.09 9.79 14.84
N PRO A 149 3.92 9.30 13.90
CA PRO A 149 3.84 7.93 13.40
C PRO A 149 3.92 6.82 14.48
N ALA A 150 4.60 7.08 15.60
CA ALA A 150 4.86 6.09 16.65
C ALA A 150 3.78 6.04 17.75
N SER A 151 3.08 7.15 18.01
CA SER A 151 2.09 7.25 19.09
C SER A 151 0.66 7.27 18.57
N ASP A 152 0.44 8.00 17.48
CA ASP A 152 -0.88 8.26 16.93
C ASP A 152 -1.24 7.17 15.91
N TRP A 153 -2.44 7.27 15.36
CA TRP A 153 -2.99 6.27 14.43
C TRP A 153 -3.24 6.91 13.07
N GLY A 154 -2.89 6.19 12.01
CA GLY A 154 -3.23 6.59 10.65
C GLY A 154 -4.72 6.47 10.35
N PRO A 155 -5.14 6.79 9.12
CA PRO A 155 -6.54 6.83 8.72
C PRO A 155 -7.18 5.43 8.67
N PRO A 156 -8.52 5.36 8.74
CA PRO A 156 -9.27 4.20 8.26
C PRO A 156 -8.79 3.78 6.87
N THR A 157 -8.42 2.51 6.73
CA THR A 157 -7.77 1.99 5.52
C THR A 157 -8.53 0.79 4.93
N ILE A 158 -8.76 0.82 3.62
CA ILE A 158 -9.29 -0.31 2.85
C ILE A 158 -8.18 -0.85 1.96
N VAL A 159 -7.98 -2.17 1.96
CA VAL A 159 -6.93 -2.84 1.17
C VAL A 159 -7.55 -3.86 0.22
N GLN A 160 -7.19 -3.80 -1.06
CA GLN A 160 -7.59 -4.75 -2.10
C GLN A 160 -6.36 -5.12 -2.94
N GLY A 161 -5.64 -6.18 -2.55
CA GLY A 161 -4.43 -6.59 -3.26
C GLY A 161 -3.29 -5.57 -3.11
N ALA A 162 -2.72 -5.36 -1.94
CA ALA A 162 -1.61 -4.43 -1.77
C ALA A 162 -0.38 -5.11 -1.15
N THR A 163 0.82 -4.70 -1.55
CA THR A 163 2.08 -5.16 -0.94
C THR A 163 2.68 -4.00 -0.13
N ILE A 164 2.87 -4.21 1.16
CA ILE A 164 3.31 -3.16 2.08
C ILE A 164 4.63 -3.57 2.74
N LEU A 165 5.71 -2.88 2.38
CA LEU A 165 7.07 -3.08 2.87
C LEU A 165 7.36 -2.13 4.04
N GLY A 166 6.83 -2.45 5.21
CA GLY A 166 6.96 -1.63 6.42
C GLY A 166 5.80 -1.84 7.38
N ARG A 167 5.91 -1.23 8.56
CA ARG A 167 4.85 -1.31 9.57
C ARG A 167 3.64 -0.50 9.14
N VAL A 168 2.47 -0.98 9.53
CA VAL A 168 1.19 -0.33 9.30
C VAL A 168 0.52 -0.06 10.62
N ARG A 169 0.11 1.19 10.85
CA ARG A 169 -0.58 1.61 12.07
C ARG A 169 -1.75 2.51 11.71
N VAL A 170 -2.96 2.00 11.86
CA VAL A 170 -4.18 2.63 11.32
C VAL A 170 -5.34 2.54 12.32
N GLU A 171 -6.30 3.45 12.21
CA GLU A 171 -7.48 3.48 13.07
C GLU A 171 -8.31 2.20 12.91
N THR A 172 -8.66 1.86 11.66
CA THR A 172 -9.35 0.62 11.27
C THR A 172 -8.76 0.10 9.95
N ILE A 173 -8.92 -1.20 9.69
CA ILE A 173 -8.53 -1.78 8.41
C ILE A 173 -9.51 -2.85 7.95
N ASP A 174 -9.87 -2.83 6.67
CA ASP A 174 -10.77 -3.81 6.05
C ASP A 174 -10.29 -4.19 4.64
N GLY A 175 -10.76 -5.33 4.13
CA GLY A 175 -10.56 -5.75 2.75
C GLY A 175 -9.89 -7.11 2.57
N ALA A 176 -9.15 -7.30 1.48
CA ALA A 176 -8.60 -8.59 1.10
C ALA A 176 -7.31 -8.54 0.28
N GLY A 177 -6.54 -9.63 0.31
CA GLY A 177 -5.37 -9.81 -0.55
C GLY A 177 -4.15 -8.96 -0.19
N GLY A 178 -4.08 -8.42 1.02
CA GLY A 178 -2.91 -7.64 1.45
C GLY A 178 -1.72 -8.55 1.78
N ILE A 179 -0.51 -8.09 1.49
CA ILE A 179 0.75 -8.61 2.04
C ILE A 179 1.33 -7.55 2.96
N PHE A 180 1.32 -7.85 4.26
CA PHE A 180 1.91 -7.02 5.31
C PHE A 180 3.24 -7.66 5.73
N VAL A 181 4.36 -7.09 5.27
CA VAL A 181 5.70 -7.67 5.52
C VAL A 181 6.14 -7.54 6.97
N HIS A 182 5.70 -6.48 7.65
CA HIS A 182 5.95 -6.21 9.07
C HIS A 182 4.65 -6.07 9.87
N ALA A 183 4.76 -5.69 11.15
CA ALA A 183 3.63 -5.53 12.03
C ALA A 183 2.49 -4.67 11.45
N LEU A 184 1.28 -5.22 11.50
CA LEU A 184 0.03 -4.53 11.22
C LEU A 184 -0.73 -4.28 12.53
N GLU A 185 -0.94 -3.01 12.85
CA GLU A 185 -1.63 -2.56 14.05
C GLU A 185 -2.90 -1.76 13.69
N ALA A 186 -4.06 -2.33 13.99
CA ALA A 186 -5.34 -1.62 13.95
C ALA A 186 -5.75 -1.16 15.35
N ARG A 187 -6.05 0.13 15.53
CA ARG A 187 -6.51 0.66 16.83
C ARG A 187 -7.83 0.05 17.25
N ASN A 188 -8.80 0.04 16.35
CA ASN A 188 -10.11 -0.56 16.57
C ASN A 188 -10.18 -1.88 15.79
N ASN A 189 -9.64 -2.93 16.39
CA ASN A 189 -9.60 -4.28 15.83
C ASN A 189 -10.94 -5.05 15.97
N GLN A 190 -12.00 -4.40 16.46
CA GLN A 190 -13.36 -4.95 16.47
C GLN A 190 -14.14 -4.58 15.20
N VAL A 191 -13.59 -3.68 14.38
CA VAL A 191 -14.20 -3.21 13.13
C VAL A 191 -13.32 -3.61 11.95
N GLY A 192 -13.94 -4.13 10.89
CA GLY A 192 -13.26 -4.59 9.68
C GLY A 192 -12.91 -6.08 9.70
N CYS A 193 -12.66 -6.65 8.52
CA CYS A 193 -12.31 -8.04 8.35
C CYS A 193 -11.31 -8.22 7.20
N LEU A 194 -10.08 -8.66 7.50
CA LEU A 194 -9.09 -8.95 6.47
C LEU A 194 -9.22 -10.39 5.97
N LYS A 195 -9.32 -10.55 4.65
CA LYS A 195 -9.52 -11.86 4.01
C LYS A 195 -8.35 -12.20 3.09
N PHE A 196 -8.00 -13.48 2.98
CA PHE A 196 -7.04 -13.98 1.99
C PHE A 196 -5.74 -13.16 1.96
N SER A 197 -5.22 -12.78 3.12
CA SER A 197 -4.09 -11.87 3.27
C SER A 197 -2.92 -12.56 3.98
N TYR A 198 -1.73 -12.02 3.82
CA TYR A 198 -0.51 -12.45 4.50
C TYR A 198 -0.16 -11.45 5.62
N PHE A 199 0.14 -11.97 6.80
CA PHE A 199 0.66 -11.20 7.92
C PHE A 199 2.06 -11.67 8.32
N SER A 200 2.90 -10.75 8.78
CA SER A 200 4.25 -11.06 9.27
C SER A 200 4.23 -12.07 10.43
N GLY A 201 3.28 -11.95 11.36
CA GLY A 201 3.23 -12.74 12.59
C GLY A 201 4.15 -12.18 13.69
N GLU A 202 4.56 -10.92 13.57
CA GLU A 202 5.35 -10.22 14.59
C GLU A 202 4.55 -10.03 15.89
N ALA A 203 5.25 -9.93 17.03
CA ALA A 203 4.59 -9.78 18.34
C ALA A 203 3.77 -8.49 18.49
N LEU A 204 4.08 -7.48 17.68
CA LEU A 204 3.36 -6.20 17.63
C LEU A 204 2.06 -6.28 16.82
N ASP A 205 1.81 -7.37 16.08
CA ASP A 205 0.60 -7.51 15.27
C ASP A 205 -0.67 -7.35 16.12
N ARG A 206 -1.48 -6.36 15.77
CA ARG A 206 -2.82 -6.12 16.32
C ARG A 206 -3.84 -6.16 15.18
N LEU A 207 -4.17 -7.37 14.77
CA LEU A 207 -5.01 -7.65 13.61
C LEU A 207 -6.51 -7.51 13.94
N PRO A 208 -7.34 -7.04 13.00
CA PRO A 208 -8.79 -7.18 13.09
C PRO A 208 -9.20 -8.66 12.92
N GLN A 209 -10.51 -8.93 12.87
CA GLN A 209 -10.99 -10.25 12.45
C GLN A 209 -10.38 -10.62 11.10
N ASN A 210 -9.95 -11.87 10.95
CA ASN A 210 -9.34 -12.33 9.72
C ASN A 210 -9.88 -13.70 9.27
N TYR A 211 -9.94 -13.90 7.96
CA TYR A 211 -10.48 -15.12 7.36
C TYR A 211 -9.56 -15.62 6.25
N ALA A 212 -9.24 -16.92 6.28
CA ALA A 212 -8.38 -17.58 5.29
C ALA A 212 -7.03 -16.87 5.05
N CYS A 213 -6.51 -16.20 6.08
CA CYS A 213 -5.22 -15.52 6.04
C CYS A 213 -4.10 -16.46 6.47
N VAL A 214 -2.88 -16.16 6.05
CA VAL A 214 -1.66 -16.90 6.42
C VAL A 214 -0.71 -16.00 7.20
N LYS A 215 0.17 -16.61 7.99
CA LYS A 215 1.16 -15.89 8.81
C LYS A 215 2.57 -16.35 8.48
N GLY A 216 3.51 -15.41 8.43
CA GLY A 216 4.94 -15.67 8.25
C GLY A 216 5.55 -16.39 9.43
N LEU A 217 5.26 -15.89 10.63
CA LEU A 217 5.68 -16.45 11.89
C LEU A 217 4.48 -16.99 12.68
N THR A 218 4.60 -18.20 13.19
CA THR A 218 3.59 -18.85 14.04
C THR A 218 4.27 -19.86 14.97
N ALA A 219 3.68 -20.07 16.15
CA ALA A 219 4.13 -21.07 17.10
C ALA A 219 3.80 -22.51 16.65
N VAL A 220 2.88 -22.69 15.70
CA VAL A 220 2.44 -24.00 15.22
C VAL A 220 3.37 -24.50 14.10
N PRO A 221 4.03 -25.67 14.28
CA PRO A 221 4.91 -26.23 13.24
C PRO A 221 4.18 -26.48 11.92
N GLY A 222 4.78 -26.06 10.81
CA GLY A 222 4.24 -26.27 9.46
C GLY A 222 3.16 -25.27 9.01
N GLU A 223 2.67 -24.41 9.90
CA GLU A 223 1.71 -23.36 9.52
C GLU A 223 2.36 -22.08 9.00
N ALA A 224 3.64 -21.85 9.32
CA ALA A 224 4.41 -20.70 8.86
C ALA A 224 4.47 -20.65 7.33
N ALA A 225 3.97 -19.57 6.74
CA ALA A 225 3.98 -19.34 5.30
C ALA A 225 5.22 -18.52 4.94
N ARG A 226 6.15 -19.12 4.21
CA ARG A 226 7.38 -18.44 3.80
C ARG A 226 7.08 -17.44 2.67
N LEU A 227 7.17 -16.15 2.97
CA LEU A 227 7.13 -15.08 1.97
C LEU A 227 8.51 -14.90 1.34
N VAL A 228 8.58 -14.87 0.01
CA VAL A 228 9.81 -14.61 -0.74
C VAL A 228 9.47 -13.77 -1.96
N PHE A 229 10.12 -12.63 -2.11
CA PHE A 229 10.07 -11.82 -3.33
C PHE A 229 11.25 -12.14 -4.25
N THR A 230 11.07 -11.92 -5.54
CA THR A 230 12.18 -11.98 -6.52
C THR A 230 13.14 -10.80 -6.31
N SER A 231 12.60 -9.62 -6.01
CA SER A 231 13.37 -8.46 -5.56
C SER A 231 12.52 -7.56 -4.68
N GLU A 232 13.15 -6.92 -3.70
CA GLU A 232 12.54 -5.96 -2.77
C GLU A 232 13.11 -4.56 -2.96
N VAL A 233 13.94 -4.39 -4.00
CA VAL A 233 14.64 -3.13 -4.29
C VAL A 233 13.90 -2.40 -5.39
N CYS A 234 13.49 -1.17 -5.10
CA CYS A 234 12.85 -0.29 -6.08
C CYS A 234 13.75 -0.09 -7.31
N GLY A 235 13.15 -0.09 -8.50
CA GLY A 235 13.85 0.01 -9.79
C GLY A 235 14.34 -1.34 -10.34
N HIS A 236 14.24 -2.43 -9.59
CA HIS A 236 14.42 -3.77 -10.14
C HIS A 236 13.19 -4.19 -10.97
N TYR A 237 13.38 -4.88 -12.09
CA TYR A 237 12.28 -5.29 -12.98
C TYR A 237 11.25 -6.21 -12.27
N ALA A 238 11.73 -7.09 -11.39
CA ALA A 238 10.91 -7.99 -10.59
C ALA A 238 10.58 -7.45 -9.18
N TYR A 239 10.53 -6.13 -9.03
CA TYR A 239 10.25 -5.48 -7.76
C TYR A 239 8.91 -5.94 -7.16
N CYS A 240 8.92 -6.42 -5.91
CA CYS A 240 7.78 -6.95 -5.16
C CYS A 240 7.00 -8.11 -5.84
N GLN A 241 7.54 -8.71 -6.90
CA GLN A 241 6.95 -9.90 -7.49
C GLN A 241 7.26 -11.12 -6.62
N LEU A 242 6.26 -11.98 -6.42
CA LEU A 242 6.45 -13.20 -5.63
C LEU A 242 7.37 -14.18 -6.37
N ALA A 243 8.41 -14.66 -5.69
CA ALA A 243 9.26 -15.70 -6.23
C ALA A 243 8.52 -17.05 -6.30
N LEU A 244 8.95 -17.94 -7.21
CA LEU A 244 8.44 -19.33 -7.25
C LEU A 244 8.69 -20.10 -5.94
N ALA A 245 9.72 -19.72 -5.18
CA ALA A 245 10.05 -20.30 -3.88
C ALA A 245 9.17 -19.79 -2.73
N CYS A 246 8.29 -18.81 -2.99
CA CYS A 246 7.29 -18.35 -2.04
C CYS A 246 6.28 -19.48 -1.77
N ASP A 247 5.74 -19.53 -0.55
CA ASP A 247 4.74 -20.52 -0.17
C ASP A 247 3.54 -20.49 -1.13
N ALA A 248 3.12 -21.66 -1.61
CA ALA A 248 2.02 -21.80 -2.56
C ALA A 248 0.72 -21.18 -2.01
N ARG A 249 0.52 -21.14 -0.68
CA ARG A 249 -0.65 -20.50 -0.07
C ARG A 249 -0.69 -18.98 -0.36
N ILE A 250 0.46 -18.31 -0.44
CA ILE A 250 0.54 -16.89 -0.75
C ILE A 250 0.33 -16.67 -2.25
N ARG A 251 0.86 -17.57 -3.08
CA ARG A 251 0.78 -17.52 -4.54
C ARG A 251 -0.59 -17.91 -5.12
N GLU A 252 -1.36 -18.74 -4.42
CA GLU A 252 -2.54 -19.41 -5.02
C GLU A 252 -3.83 -19.29 -4.17
N ARG A 253 -3.76 -18.79 -2.93
CA ARG A 253 -4.92 -18.70 -2.02
C ARG A 253 -5.26 -17.28 -1.59
N GLY A 254 -4.85 -16.30 -2.37
CA GLY A 254 -5.32 -14.93 -2.31
C GLY A 254 -6.76 -14.79 -2.84
N PRO A 255 -7.25 -13.54 -2.98
CA PRO A 255 -8.56 -13.26 -3.55
C PRO A 255 -8.71 -13.93 -4.92
N HIS A 256 -9.91 -14.47 -5.18
CA HIS A 256 -10.21 -15.18 -6.43
C HIS A 256 -9.36 -16.45 -6.69
N ASN A 257 -8.75 -17.03 -5.66
CA ASN A 257 -7.81 -18.17 -5.76
C ASN A 257 -6.57 -17.85 -6.60
N ASP A 258 -6.05 -16.62 -6.44
CA ASP A 258 -4.82 -16.18 -7.10
C ASP A 258 -3.81 -15.63 -6.10
N GLU A 259 -2.74 -14.99 -6.55
CA GLU A 259 -1.71 -14.48 -5.66
C GLU A 259 -2.18 -13.31 -4.79
N MET A 260 -1.65 -13.26 -3.56
CA MET A 260 -1.80 -12.11 -2.66
C MET A 260 -0.87 -10.96 -3.11
N GLY A 261 -1.21 -9.73 -2.69
CA GLY A 261 -0.38 -8.55 -2.90
C GLY A 261 -0.72 -7.75 -4.15
N ALA A 262 0.17 -6.82 -4.50
CA ALA A 262 -0.04 -5.83 -5.55
C ALA A 262 -0.25 -6.41 -6.96
N TYR A 263 0.28 -7.60 -7.23
CA TYR A 263 0.25 -8.22 -8.55
C TYR A 263 -0.93 -9.19 -8.75
N GLY A 264 -1.76 -9.43 -7.73
CA GLY A 264 -2.91 -10.36 -7.81
C GLY A 264 -3.86 -10.13 -8.99
N PHE A 265 -4.00 -8.88 -9.45
CA PHE A 265 -4.79 -8.55 -10.63
C PHE A 265 -4.27 -9.16 -11.94
N LEU A 266 -2.99 -9.52 -12.02
CA LEU A 266 -2.38 -10.17 -13.18
C LEU A 266 -2.85 -11.61 -13.35
N ARG A 267 -3.36 -12.23 -12.28
CA ARG A 267 -3.86 -13.60 -12.26
C ARG A 267 -2.82 -14.66 -12.62
N ASP A 268 -1.64 -14.55 -12.04
CA ASP A 268 -0.52 -15.40 -12.40
C ASP A 268 -0.75 -16.86 -12.02
N ALA A 269 -1.39 -17.15 -10.87
CA ALA A 269 -1.72 -18.53 -10.49
C ALA A 269 -2.61 -19.20 -11.55
N HIS A 270 -3.62 -18.47 -12.05
CA HIS A 270 -4.48 -18.96 -13.12
C HIS A 270 -3.74 -19.16 -14.45
N LYS A 271 -2.84 -18.25 -14.84
CA LYS A 271 -2.00 -18.43 -16.04
C LYS A 271 -1.16 -19.69 -15.92
N TRP A 272 -0.51 -19.89 -14.78
CA TRP A 272 0.31 -21.06 -14.48
C TRP A 272 -0.48 -22.36 -14.56
N LEU A 273 -1.65 -22.41 -13.92
CA LEU A 273 -2.51 -23.59 -13.93
C LEU A 273 -3.02 -23.91 -15.35
N ASN A 274 -3.51 -22.90 -16.08
CA ASN A 274 -3.99 -23.07 -17.45
C ASN A 274 -2.88 -23.57 -18.38
N LEU A 275 -1.67 -23.02 -18.23
CA LEU A 275 -0.51 -23.46 -19.00
C LEU A 275 -0.17 -24.92 -18.72
N GLN A 276 -0.17 -25.35 -17.46
CA GLN A 276 0.05 -26.74 -17.07
C GLN A 276 -1.01 -27.68 -17.64
N ILE A 277 -2.29 -27.29 -17.61
CA ILE A 277 -3.39 -28.08 -18.19
C ILE A 277 -3.15 -28.28 -19.69
N ARG A 278 -2.87 -27.20 -20.43
CA ARG A 278 -2.63 -27.27 -21.88
C ARG A 278 -1.40 -28.09 -22.23
N TYR A 279 -0.31 -27.95 -21.47
CA TYR A 279 0.84 -28.80 -21.68
C TYR A 279 0.50 -30.27 -21.48
N ARG A 280 -0.25 -30.64 -20.45
CA ARG A 280 -0.66 -32.04 -20.24
C ARG A 280 -1.55 -32.59 -21.35
N GLU A 281 -2.40 -31.75 -21.95
CA GLU A 281 -3.28 -32.14 -23.05
C GLU A 281 -2.54 -32.36 -24.37
N PHE A 282 -1.56 -31.51 -24.69
CA PHE A 282 -0.92 -31.49 -26.01
C PHE A 282 0.48 -32.13 -26.06
N MET A 283 1.04 -32.59 -24.94
CA MET A 283 2.37 -33.18 -24.94
C MET A 283 2.39 -34.63 -25.42
N PRO A 284 3.34 -34.99 -26.30
CA PRO A 284 3.63 -36.39 -26.58
C PRO A 284 4.05 -37.16 -25.32
N VAL A 285 3.73 -38.44 -25.30
CA VAL A 285 4.14 -39.36 -24.23
C VAL A 285 5.67 -39.42 -24.15
N GLY A 286 6.20 -39.36 -22.93
CA GLY A 286 7.64 -39.45 -22.66
C GLY A 286 8.38 -38.11 -22.64
N ILE A 287 7.70 -36.99 -22.90
CA ILE A 287 8.27 -35.64 -22.78
C ILE A 287 7.73 -34.98 -21.50
N ARG A 288 8.55 -34.18 -20.83
CA ARG A 288 8.15 -33.38 -19.65
C ARG A 288 8.51 -31.92 -19.90
N PRO A 289 7.58 -30.96 -19.76
CA PRO A 289 7.92 -29.56 -19.89
C PRO A 289 8.69 -29.11 -18.65
N LEU A 290 9.71 -28.30 -18.87
CA LEU A 290 10.28 -27.45 -17.83
C LEU A 290 9.81 -26.02 -18.11
N MET A 291 8.95 -25.49 -17.25
CA MET A 291 8.50 -24.11 -17.37
C MET A 291 9.51 -23.21 -16.65
N ILE A 292 10.03 -22.23 -17.38
CA ILE A 292 10.98 -21.25 -16.88
C ILE A 292 10.31 -19.89 -17.02
N PRO A 293 9.89 -19.24 -15.92
CA PRO A 293 9.43 -17.86 -16.02
C PRO A 293 10.60 -16.96 -16.34
N VAL A 294 10.43 -16.13 -17.35
CA VAL A 294 11.32 -15.00 -17.60
C VAL A 294 10.66 -13.81 -16.92
N THR A 295 11.14 -13.52 -15.70
CA THR A 295 10.86 -12.26 -15.00
C THR A 295 11.80 -11.19 -15.51
#